data_AF-A0A1H8ZQ00-F1
#
_entry.id   AF-A0A1H8ZQ00-F1
#
_cell.length_a   1.000
_cell.length_b   1.000
_cell.length_c   1.000
_cell.angle_alpha   90.00
_cell.angle_beta   90.00
_cell.angle_gamma   90.00
#
_symmetry.space_group_name_H-M   'P 1'
#
loop_
_entity.id
_entity.type
_entity.pdbx_description
1 polymer ?
#
loop_
_entity_poly.entity_id
_entity_poly.type
_entity_poly.pdbx_seq_one_letter_code
_entity_poly.pdbx_strand_id
1 'polypeptide(L)' 'MAAGVLMVQEAGGLVSDLKGGPDYLATGNVVAAGPKVFKGMLQRLNPVVNRA' A
#
# COMPACT_ATOMS: atom_id res chain seq x y z
N MET A 1 -0.07 8.04 10.64
CA MET A 1 0.16 7.49 9.28
C MET A 1 1.10 8.36 8.46
N ALA A 2 0.83 9.65 8.27
CA ALA A 2 1.59 10.53 7.37
C ALA A 2 3.13 10.51 7.55
N ALA A 3 3.64 10.61 8.79
CA ALA A 3 5.08 10.55 9.03
C ALA A 3 5.73 9.22 8.59
N GLY A 4 5.05 8.09 8.83
CA GLY A 4 5.53 6.77 8.40
C GLY A 4 5.51 6.58 6.89
N VAL A 5 4.54 7.17 6.19
CA VAL A 5 4.50 7.17 4.72
C VAL A 5 5.74 7.84 4.14
N LEU A 6 6.12 9.00 4.68
CA LEU A 6 7.33 9.71 4.25
C LEU A 6 8.57 8.86 4.50
N MET A 7 8.71 8.26 5.70
CA MET A 7 9.85 7.38 6.00
C MET A 7 9.98 6.22 5.01
N VAL A 8 8.87 5.58 4.63
CA VAL A 8 8.88 4.49 3.64
C VAL A 8 9.27 5.00 2.26
N GLN A 9 8.73 6.14 1.84
CA GLN A 9 9.02 6.74 0.53
C GLN A 9 10.49 7.18 0.41
N GLU A 10 11.04 7.82 1.43
CA GLU A 10 12.46 8.21 1.48
C GLU A 10 13.40 7.00 1.48
N ALA A 11 12.95 5.86 2.04
CA ALA A 11 13.66 4.59 1.96
C ALA A 11 13.52 3.88 0.59
N GLY A 12 12.85 4.49 -0.39
CA GLY A 12 12.60 3.92 -1.73
C GLY A 12 11.45 2.90 -1.78
N GLY A 13 10.62 2.86 -0.74
CA GLY A 13 9.42 2.04 -0.68
C GLY A 13 8.22 2.67 -1.39
N LEU A 14 7.23 1.83 -1.70
CA LEU A 14 5.96 2.26 -2.30
C LEU A 14 4.85 2.16 -1.25
N VAL A 15 3.89 3.08 -1.30
CA VAL A 15 2.72 3.14 -0.42
C VAL A 15 1.45 3.35 -1.24
N SER A 16 0.41 2.57 -1.00
CA SER A 16 -0.91 2.73 -1.61
C SER A 16 -2.04 2.31 -0.67
N ASP A 17 -3.28 2.51 -1.11
CA ASP A 17 -4.44 1.83 -0.54
C ASP A 17 -4.52 0.35 -1.00
N LEU A 18 -5.56 -0.36 -0.56
CA LEU A 18 -5.78 -1.78 -0.89
C LEU A 18 -6.16 -2.03 -2.36
N LYS A 19 -6.48 -0.98 -3.12
CA LYS A 19 -6.72 -1.01 -4.58
C LYS A 19 -5.47 -0.65 -5.37
N GLY A 20 -4.38 -0.28 -4.71
CA GLY A 20 -3.17 0.22 -5.36
C GLY A 20 -3.21 1.73 -5.67
N GLY A 21 -4.19 2.46 -5.14
CA GLY A 21 -4.40 3.89 -5.36
C GLY A 21 -3.74 4.80 -4.31
N PRO A 22 -3.80 6.13 -4.52
CA PRO A 22 -3.18 7.12 -3.64
C PRO A 22 -4.05 7.49 -2.42
N ASP A 23 -5.26 6.96 -2.27
CA ASP A 23 -6.24 7.39 -1.26
C ASP A 23 -5.99 6.77 0.13
N TYR A 24 -4.77 6.31 0.41
CA TYR A 24 -4.41 5.63 1.66
C TYR A 24 -4.50 6.52 2.89
N LEU A 25 -4.32 7.84 2.76
CA LEU A 25 -4.50 8.80 3.86
C LEU A 25 -5.98 9.05 4.16
N ALA A 26 -6.84 9.01 3.15
CA ALA A 26 -8.27 9.27 3.29
C ALA A 26 -9.03 8.01 3.76
N THR A 27 -8.67 6.85 3.20
CA THR A 27 -9.31 5.57 3.52
C THR A 27 -8.80 4.94 4.81
N GLY A 28 -7.59 5.32 5.26
CA GLY A 28 -6.88 4.68 6.39
C GLY A 28 -6.37 3.28 6.08
N ASN A 29 -6.63 2.77 4.87
CA ASN A 29 -6.12 1.50 4.39
C ASN A 29 -4.74 1.73 3.78
N VAL A 30 -3.72 1.03 4.29
CA VAL A 30 -2.33 1.25 3.88
C VAL A 30 -1.69 -0.07 3.50
N VAL A 31 -1.08 -0.11 2.32
CA VAL A 31 -0.16 -1.14 1.85
C VAL A 31 1.18 -0.46 1.61
N ALA A 32 2.23 -0.94 2.26
CA ALA A 32 3.58 -0.42 2.12
C ALA A 32 4.56 -1.58 1.89
N ALA A 33 5.37 -1.52 0.84
CA ALA A 33 6.38 -2.53 0.56
C ALA A 33 7.49 -2.02 -0.36
N GLY A 34 8.59 -2.76 -0.44
CA GLY A 34 9.65 -2.49 -1.41
C GLY A 34 9.19 -2.71 -2.86
N PRO A 35 9.78 -2.02 -3.87
CA PRO A 35 9.31 -2.05 -5.26
C PRO A 35 9.22 -3.46 -5.87
N LYS A 36 10.15 -4.36 -5.50
CA LYS A 36 10.21 -5.74 -6.01
C LYS A 36 9.00 -6.59 -5.63
N VAL A 37 8.36 -6.30 -4.49
CA VAL A 37 7.30 -7.15 -3.91
C VAL A 37 5.93 -6.47 -3.91
N PHE A 38 5.88 -5.15 -4.11
CA PHE A 38 4.67 -4.35 -4.00
C PHE A 38 3.50 -4.85 -4.86
N LYS A 39 3.74 -5.08 -6.16
CA LYS A 39 2.72 -5.61 -7.08
C LYS A 39 2.22 -6.99 -6.66
N GLY A 40 3.13 -7.87 -6.25
CA GLY A 40 2.79 -9.21 -5.78
C GLY A 40 1.95 -9.17 -4.50
N MET A 41 2.29 -8.29 -3.58
CA MET A 41 1.53 -8.08 -2.35
C MET A 41 0.09 -7.65 -2.64
N LEU A 42 -0.11 -6.65 -3.51
CA LEU A 42 -1.46 -6.21 -3.92
C LEU A 42 -2.26 -7.36 -4.56
N GLN A 43 -1.65 -8.13 -5.45
CA GLN A 43 -2.32 -9.27 -6.09
C GLN A 43 -2.75 -10.36 -5.09
N ARG A 44 -1.96 -10.58 -4.03
CA ARG A 44 -2.27 -11.56 -2.98
C ARG A 44 -3.33 -11.06 -2.00
N LEU A 45 -3.34 -9.76 -1.71
CA LEU A 45 -4.31 -9.13 -0.82
C LEU A 45 -5.68 -8.93 -1.47
N ASN A 46 -5.72 -8.59 -2.76
CA ASN A 46 -6.95 -8.29 -3.49
C ASN A 46 -8.07 -9.36 -3.30
N PRO A 47 -7.83 -10.68 -3.47
CA PRO A 47 -8.88 -11.68 -3.32
C PRO A 47 -9.35 -11.91 -1.89
N VAL A 48 -8.59 -11.49 -0.86
CA VAL A 48 -9.00 -11.65 0.55
C VAL A 48 -9.65 -10.39 1.11
N VAL A 49 -9.31 -9.23 0.56
CA VAL A 49 -9.83 -7.92 0.99
C VAL A 49 -11.12 -7.55 0.24
N ASN A 50 -11.21 -7.84 -1.06
CA ASN A 50 -12.35 -7.48 -1.90
C ASN A 50 -13.34 -8.63 -2.09
N ARG A 51 -13.50 -9.49 -1.08
CA ARG A 51 -14.57 -10.49 -1.08
C ARG A 51 -15.92 -9.79 -0.88
N ALA A 52 -16.66 -9.66 -1.98
CA ALA A 52 -18.12 -9.60 -1.99
C ALA A 52 -18.66 -11.03 -2.12
#